data_AF-A0AAF0V879-F1
#
_entry.id   AF-A0AAF0V879-F1
#
_cell.length_a   1.000
_cell.length_b   1.000
_cell.length_c   1.000
_cell.angle_alpha   90.00
_cell.angle_beta   90.00
_cell.angle_gamma   90.00
#
_symmetry.space_group_name_H-M   'P 1'
#
loop_
_entity.id
_entity.type
_entity.pdbx_description
1 polymer ?
#
loop_
_entity_poly.entity_id
_entity_poly.type
_entity_poly.pdbx_seq_one_letter_code
_entity_poly.pdbx_strand_id
1 'polypeptide(L)'
;MIINEDLQFAVIGKFSYGWPEIQKLRRLIPKQCELKGDVNIGLLSNRYVLIRTTLLEDYVTLLSKPQFYITQNYWSYPMRTHN
;
A
#
# COMPACT_ATOMS: atom_id res chain seq x y z
N MET A 1 -28.35 3.17 -3.87
CA MET A 1 -27.24 2.62 -4.67
C MET A 1 -26.33 1.89 -3.70
N ILE A 2 -26.36 0.56 -3.69
CA ILE A 2 -25.44 -0.24 -2.88
C ILE A 2 -24.12 -0.22 -3.66
N ILE A 3 -23.17 0.61 -3.21
CA ILE A 3 -21.81 0.58 -3.74
C ILE A 3 -21.19 -0.67 -3.13
N ASN A 4 -21.05 -1.74 -3.92
CA ASN A 4 -20.12 -2.80 -3.57
C ASN A 4 -18.74 -2.16 -3.62
N GLU A 5 -18.22 -1.75 -2.47
CA GLU A 5 -16.82 -1.37 -2.39
C GLU A 5 -16.05 -2.67 -2.64
N ASP A 6 -15.46 -2.82 -3.83
CA ASP A 6 -14.64 -3.98 -4.23
C ASP A 6 -13.39 -4.09 -3.33
N LEU A 7 -13.61 -4.49 -2.08
CA LEU A 7 -12.60 -4.55 -1.00
C LEU A 7 -11.93 -5.91 -0.93
N GLN A 8 -12.23 -6.84 -1.84
CA GLN A 8 -11.71 -8.21 -1.79
C GLN A 8 -10.17 -8.28 -1.81
N PHE A 9 -9.51 -7.29 -2.43
CA PHE A 9 -8.06 -7.17 -2.51
C PHE A 9 -7.54 -5.86 -1.89
N ALA A 10 -8.19 -5.42 -0.82
CA ALA A 10 -7.78 -4.24 -0.05
C ALA A 10 -6.85 -4.64 1.10
N VAL A 11 -5.81 -3.83 1.34
CA VAL A 11 -4.84 -4.02 2.42
C VAL A 11 -4.55 -2.67 3.06
N ILE A 12 -4.43 -2.64 4.39
CA ILE A 12 -4.01 -1.46 5.14
C ILE A 12 -2.49 -1.45 5.24
N GLY A 13 -1.86 -0.44 4.65
CA GLY A 13 -0.44 -0.13 4.85
C GLY A 13 -0.25 0.83 6.02
N LYS A 14 0.41 0.38 7.09
CA LYS A 14 0.74 1.18 8.28
C LYS A 14 2.23 1.53 8.31
N PHE A 15 2.55 2.82 8.30
CA PHE A 15 3.91 3.31 8.47
C PHE A 15 4.32 3.42 9.94
N SER A 16 5.55 3.00 10.26
CA SER A 16 6.07 3.00 11.64
C SER A 16 6.43 4.40 12.11
N TYR A 17 7.19 5.16 11.32
CA TYR A 17 7.63 6.53 11.61
C TYR A 17 7.96 7.24 10.31
N GLY A 18 7.69 8.54 10.26
CA GLY A 18 7.64 9.29 9.00
C GLY A 18 6.69 8.64 7.98
N TRP A 19 6.48 9.30 6.86
CA TRP A 19 5.94 8.68 5.66
C TRP A 19 6.03 9.69 4.50
N PRO A 20 6.18 9.23 3.26
CA PRO A 20 6.08 10.08 2.08
C PRO A 20 4.67 10.66 1.94
N GLU A 21 4.55 11.79 1.23
CA GLU A 21 3.25 12.31 0.81
C GLU A 21 2.45 11.28 0.00
N ILE A 22 1.12 11.29 0.14
CA ILE A 22 0.23 10.31 -0.52
C ILE A 22 0.41 10.25 -2.05
N GLN A 23 0.71 11.39 -2.69
CA GLN A 23 0.98 11.41 -4.13
C GLN A 23 2.27 10.68 -4.51
N LYS A 24 3.28 10.71 -3.64
CA LYS A 24 4.52 9.95 -3.82
C LYS A 24 4.26 8.47 -3.57
N LEU A 25 3.49 8.13 -2.53
CA LEU A 25 3.13 6.74 -2.22
C LEU A 25 2.44 6.01 -3.37
N ARG A 26 1.53 6.69 -4.08
CA ARG A 26 0.88 6.15 -5.29
C ARG A 26 1.84 5.69 -6.39
N ARG A 27 3.05 6.25 -6.43
CA ARG A 27 4.11 5.86 -7.38
C ARG A 27 5.12 4.90 -6.75
N LEU A 28 5.46 5.10 -5.48
CA LEU A 28 6.51 4.35 -4.79
C LEU A 28 6.06 2.94 -4.40
N ILE A 29 4.85 2.78 -3.85
CA ILE A 29 4.37 1.48 -3.35
C ILE A 29 4.28 0.45 -4.48
N PRO A 30 3.59 0.71 -5.62
CA PRO A 30 3.49 -0.29 -6.69
C PRO A 30 4.87 -0.70 -7.22
N LYS A 31 5.75 0.27 -7.43
CA LYS A 31 7.10 0.04 -7.94
C LYS A 31 7.98 -0.75 -6.96
N GLN A 32 7.98 -0.40 -5.68
CA GLN A 32 8.92 -0.96 -4.68
C GLN A 32 8.39 -2.23 -4.01
N CYS A 33 7.08 -2.43 -4.01
CA CYS A 33 6.45 -3.69 -3.61
C CYS A 33 6.37 -4.69 -4.77
N GLU A 34 6.86 -4.34 -5.96
CA GLU A 34 6.88 -5.18 -7.17
C GLU A 34 5.46 -5.63 -7.60
N LEU A 35 4.48 -4.73 -7.45
CA LEU A 35 3.09 -5.00 -7.80
C LEU A 35 2.93 -4.88 -9.32
N LYS A 36 2.22 -5.83 -9.92
CA LYS A 36 2.11 -5.98 -11.38
C LYS A 36 0.85 -5.34 -11.94
N GLY A 37 -0.25 -5.41 -11.20
CA GLY A 37 -1.54 -4.88 -11.60
C GLY A 37 -1.72 -3.40 -11.26
N ASP A 38 -2.93 -2.92 -11.54
CA ASP A 38 -3.34 -1.58 -11.13
C ASP A 38 -3.52 -1.51 -9.61
N VAL A 39 -3.04 -0.41 -9.03
CA VAL A 39 -3.07 -0.19 -7.58
C VAL A 39 -3.66 1.18 -7.28
N ASN A 40 -4.74 1.18 -6.51
CA ASN A 40 -5.37 2.40 -6.01
C ASN A 40 -4.98 2.63 -4.55
N ILE A 41 -4.35 3.77 -4.25
CA ILE A 41 -3.89 4.10 -2.91
C ILE A 41 -4.62 5.34 -2.38
N GLY A 42 -5.35 5.15 -1.28
CA GLY A 42 -6.08 6.17 -0.55
C GLY A 42 -5.44 6.43 0.82
N LEU A 43 -5.61 7.65 1.33
CA LEU A 43 -5.29 7.97 2.71
C LEU A 43 -6.44 7.49 3.59
N LEU A 44 -6.14 6.65 4.59
CA LEU A 44 -7.13 6.22 5.58
C LEU A 44 -7.06 7.11 6.84
N SER A 45 -5.86 7.33 7.35
CA SER A 45 -5.58 8.24 8.48
C SER A 45 -4.08 8.55 8.56
N ASN A 46 -3.63 9.30 9.57
CA ASN A 46 -2.21 9.65 9.70
C ASN A 46 -1.31 8.39 9.77
N ARG A 47 -0.44 8.20 8.78
CA ARG A 47 0.43 7.01 8.55
C ARG A 47 -0.29 5.73 8.12
N TYR A 48 -1.59 5.77 7.82
CA TYR A 48 -2.35 4.63 7.34
C TYR A 48 -2.84 4.89 5.92
N VAL A 49 -2.52 3.98 5.01
CA VAL A 49 -3.01 4.01 3.63
C VAL A 49 -3.84 2.77 3.34
N LEU A 50 -4.90 2.95 2.58
CA LEU A 50 -5.64 1.85 1.99
C LEU A 50 -5.04 1.56 0.61
N ILE A 51 -4.57 0.33 0.40
CA ILE A 51 -3.99 -0.14 -0.85
C ILE A 51 -4.97 -1.14 -1.44
N ARG A 52 -5.53 -0.85 -2.61
CA ARG A 52 -6.41 -1.76 -3.34
C ARG A 52 -5.70 -2.23 -4.59
N THR A 53 -5.52 -3.54 -4.73
CA THR A 53 -4.94 -4.15 -5.93
C THR A 53 -6.03 -4.75 -6.79
N THR A 54 -5.79 -4.90 -8.09
CA THR A 54 -6.72 -5.60 -8.99
C THR A 54 -6.43 -7.10 -9.09
N LEU A 55 -5.19 -7.51 -8.77
CA LEU A 55 -4.75 -8.90 -8.87
C LEU A 55 -4.62 -9.56 -7.48
N LEU A 56 -5.02 -10.82 -7.39
CA LEU A 56 -4.84 -11.65 -6.20
C LEU A 56 -3.35 -11.84 -5.87
N GLU A 57 -2.48 -11.97 -6.88
CA GLU A 57 -1.04 -12.14 -6.65
C GLU A 57 -0.40 -10.93 -5.98
N ASP A 58 -0.85 -9.70 -6.29
CA ASP A 58 -0.37 -8.48 -5.67
C ASP A 58 -0.87 -8.36 -4.22
N TYR A 59 -2.13 -8.75 -3.99
CA TYR A 59 -2.70 -8.84 -2.64
C TYR A 59 -1.92 -9.82 -1.76
N VAL A 60 -1.65 -11.03 -2.28
CA VAL A 60 -0.83 -12.03 -1.58
C VAL A 60 0.60 -11.52 -1.38
N THR A 61 1.19 -10.86 -2.37
CA THR A 61 2.53 -10.25 -2.27
C THR A 61 2.58 -9.26 -1.11
N LEU A 62 1.59 -8.36 -1.01
CA LEU A 62 1.47 -7.40 0.08
C LEU A 62 1.33 -8.08 1.44
N LEU A 63 0.66 -9.22 1.58
CA LEU A 63 0.51 -9.91 2.87
C LEU A 63 1.65 -10.88 3.21
N SER A 64 2.40 -11.35 2.21
CA SER A 64 3.45 -12.35 2.37
C SER A 64 4.71 -11.83 3.06
N LYS A 65 4.99 -10.53 2.98
CA LYS A 65 6.17 -9.91 3.58
C LYS A 65 5.79 -9.25 4.91
N PRO A 66 6.54 -9.49 6.00
CA PRO A 66 6.23 -8.90 7.30
C PRO A 66 6.41 -7.38 7.34
N GLN A 67 7.24 -6.84 6.44
CA GLN A 67 7.52 -5.42 6.33
C GLN A 67 8.05 -5.07 4.94
N PHE A 68 7.60 -3.94 4.42
CA PHE A 68 8.17 -3.25 3.26
C PHE A 68 8.94 -2.02 3.70
N TYR A 69 9.94 -1.64 2.91
CA TYR A 69 10.70 -0.41 3.12
C TYR A 69 10.47 0.50 1.93
N ILE A 70 9.64 1.53 2.11
CA ILE A 70 9.37 2.51 1.07
C ILE A 70 10.47 3.55 1.13
N THR A 71 11.32 3.58 0.11
CA THR A 71 12.46 4.50 0.01
C THR A 71 12.08 5.73 -0.81
N GLN A 72 12.46 6.91 -0.31
CA GLN A 72 12.34 8.17 -1.04
C GLN A 72 13.57 9.02 -0.77
N ASN A 73 14.30 9.36 -1.82
CA ASN A 73 15.61 10.03 -1.75
C ASN A 73 16.58 9.20 -0.88
N TYR A 74 16.84 9.64 0.35
CA TYR A 74 17.73 8.97 1.32
C TYR A 74 17.00 8.44 2.55
N TRP A 75 15.68 8.57 2.60
CA TRP A 75 14.85 8.11 3.72
C TRP A 75 14.21 6.77 3.37
N SER A 76 14.13 5.88 4.36
CA SER A 76 13.45 4.60 4.26
C SER A 76 12.34 4.54 5.32
N TYR A 77 11.11 4.32 4.87
CA TYR A 77 9.92 4.33 5.69
C TYR A 77 9.39 2.90 5.84
N PRO A 78 9.48 2.29 7.04
CA PRO A 78 8.99 0.94 7.25
C PRO A 78 7.46 0.90 7.25
N MET A 79 6.89 0.10 6.35
CA MET A 79 5.46 -0.11 6.17
C MET A 79 5.11 -1.58 6.44
N ARG A 80 4.12 -1.82 7.31
CA ARG A 80 3.52 -3.15 7.51
C ARG A 80 2.13 -3.19 6.89
N THR A 81 1.74 -4.35 6.39
CA THR A 81 0.47 -4.60 5.73
C THR A 81 -0.42 -5.47 6.62
N HIS A 82 -1.70 -5.13 6.68
CA HIS A 82 -2.72 -5.83 7.45
C HIS A 82 -4.01 -5.91 6.62
N ASN A 83 -4.71 -7.05 6.67
CA ASN A 83 -6.06 -7.19 6.12
C ASN A 83 -7.08 -6.70 7.15
#